data_AF-A0A8C5SFV7-F1
#
_entry.id   AF-A0A8C5SFV7-F1
#
_cell.length_a   1.000
_cell.length_b   1.000
_cell.length_c   1.000
_cell.angle_alpha   90.00
_cell.angle_beta   90.00
_cell.angle_gamma   90.00
#
_symmetry.space_group_name_H-M   'P 1'
#
loop_
_entity.id
_entity.type
_entity.pdbx_description
1 polymer ?
#
loop_
_entity_poly.entity_id
_entity_poly.type
_entity_poly.pdbx_seq_one_letter_code
_entity_poly.pdbx_strand_id
1 'polypeptide(L)'
;MNLYQFIQLYKDITSQASQVLSQTVPSEGTAEDLSSVESCQASLWMGRVKQLTDEEECCICMDGRADLILPCAHSFCQKCIDKWSGRHRNCPVCRLQVTAANDSWVVSDAPTEEDIATYILNLVDEAGQPHIP
;
A
#
# COMPACT_ATOMS: atom_id res chain seq x y z
N MET A 1 -6.03 5.46 5.94
CA MET A 1 -6.66 5.74 4.64
C MET A 1 -8.18 5.88 4.75
N ASN A 2 -8.63 7.04 5.23
CA ASN A 2 -10.04 7.43 5.13
C ASN A 2 -10.43 7.82 3.68
N LEU A 3 -11.73 7.95 3.40
CA LEU A 3 -12.23 8.28 2.05
C LEU A 3 -11.62 9.58 1.50
N TYR A 4 -11.41 10.59 2.35
CA TYR A 4 -10.79 11.84 1.94
C TYR A 4 -9.33 11.66 1.53
N GLN A 5 -8.55 10.94 2.33
CA GLN A 5 -7.16 10.58 2.05
C GLN A 5 -7.05 9.75 0.75
N PHE A 6 -7.97 8.80 0.55
CA PHE A 6 -8.04 8.02 -0.69
C PHE A 6 -8.28 8.91 -1.91
N ILE A 7 -9.24 9.85 -1.83
CA ILE A 7 -9.55 10.76 -2.94
C ILE A 7 -8.36 11.68 -3.23
N GLN A 8 -7.67 12.18 -2.21
CA GLN A 8 -6.46 13.00 -2.39
C GLN A 8 -5.35 12.20 -3.08
N LEU A 9 -5.07 10.99 -2.59
CA LEU A 9 -4.08 10.10 -3.17
C LEU A 9 -4.41 9.75 -4.63
N TYR A 10 -5.67 9.41 -4.93
CA TYR A 10 -6.11 9.10 -6.29
C TYR A 10 -5.93 10.28 -7.25
N LYS A 11 -6.30 11.50 -6.82
CA LYS A 11 -6.09 12.73 -7.61
C LYS A 11 -4.60 12.98 -7.87
N ASP A 12 -3.76 12.79 -6.86
CA ASP A 12 -2.32 12.95 -6.97
C ASP A 12 -1.70 11.95 -7.95
N ILE A 13 -2.09 10.67 -7.86
CA ILE A 13 -1.62 9.60 -8.76
C ILE A 13 -2.03 9.91 -10.20
N THR A 14 -3.30 10.23 -10.43
CA THR A 14 -3.84 10.44 -11.78
C THR A 14 -3.31 11.71 -12.44
N SER A 15 -3.08 12.78 -11.67
CA SER A 15 -2.42 14.00 -12.14
C SER A 15 -0.99 13.72 -12.60
N GLN A 16 -0.21 12.99 -11.80
CA GLN A 16 1.19 12.67 -12.14
C GLN A 16 1.32 11.68 -13.31
N ALA A 17 0.43 10.68 -13.41
CA ALA A 17 0.42 9.78 -14.56
C ALA A 17 0.20 10.54 -15.89
N SER A 18 -0.62 11.60 -15.88
CA SER A 18 -0.81 12.45 -17.05
C SER A 18 0.44 13.26 -17.44
N GLN A 19 1.27 13.60 -16.45
CA GLN A 19 2.53 14.32 -16.63
C GLN A 19 3.64 13.41 -17.18
N VAL A 20 3.69 12.15 -16.74
CA VAL A 20 4.62 11.14 -17.28
C VAL A 20 4.26 10.76 -18.72
N LEU A 21 2.98 10.59 -19.03
CA LEU A 21 2.49 10.26 -20.39
C LEU A 21 2.72 11.38 -21.41
N SER A 22 2.84 12.64 -20.96
CA SER A 22 3.11 13.78 -21.85
C SER A 22 4.60 13.99 -22.13
N GLN A 23 5.49 13.31 -21.40
CA GLN A 23 6.95 13.38 -21.60
C GLN A 23 7.50 12.31 -22.55
N THR A 24 6.70 11.34 -23.01
CA THR A 24 7.14 10.30 -23.95
C THR A 24 7.00 10.70 -25.43
N VAL A 25 7.29 11.96 -25.78
CA VAL A 25 7.42 12.37 -27.18
C VAL A 25 8.90 12.27 -27.56
N PRO A 26 9.30 11.40 -28.52
CA PRO A 26 10.68 11.37 -28.98
C PRO A 26 10.94 12.61 -29.85
N SER A 27 11.65 13.59 -29.29
CA SER A 27 12.31 14.62 -30.09
C SER A 27 13.82 14.38 -30.06
N GLU A 28 14.36 14.11 -31.25
CA GLU A 28 15.79 13.97 -31.53
C GLU A 28 16.53 15.30 -31.24
N GLY A 29 17.67 15.20 -30.54
CA GLY A 29 18.64 16.29 -30.28
C GLY A 29 18.24 17.20 -29.11
N THR A 30 19.10 17.59 -28.16
CA THR A 30 20.56 17.65 -28.09
C THR A 30 21.00 17.35 -26.66
N ALA A 31 22.16 16.72 -26.51
CA ALA A 31 22.83 16.57 -25.22
C ALA A 31 23.20 17.95 -24.69
N GLU A 32 22.53 18.40 -23.63
CA GLU A 32 23.09 19.27 -22.58
C GLU A 32 22.05 19.51 -21.48
N ASP A 33 22.51 19.31 -20.24
CA ASP A 33 21.85 19.62 -18.96
C ASP A 33 20.82 18.62 -18.40
N LEU A 34 21.31 17.43 -18.01
CA LEU A 34 20.67 16.51 -17.06
C LEU A 34 20.74 17.07 -15.62
N SER A 35 20.37 18.34 -15.43
CA SER A 35 20.45 18.98 -14.12
C SER A 35 19.13 18.85 -13.35
N SER A 36 19.22 18.02 -12.31
CA SER A 36 18.40 18.09 -11.10
C SER A 36 16.94 17.66 -11.23
N VAL A 37 16.70 16.51 -10.59
CA VAL A 37 15.47 16.06 -9.95
C VAL A 37 14.32 15.55 -10.84
N GLU A 38 14.62 14.56 -11.71
CA GLU A 38 13.79 13.35 -11.77
C GLU A 38 14.02 12.48 -10.51
N SER A 39 14.01 13.15 -9.36
CA SER A 39 14.14 12.54 -8.04
C SER A 39 13.04 11.50 -7.92
N CYS A 40 13.43 10.24 -7.67
CA CYS A 40 12.61 9.05 -7.66
C CYS A 40 11.15 9.36 -7.28
N GLN A 41 10.29 9.59 -8.29
CA GLN A 41 8.89 9.95 -8.08
C GLN A 41 8.20 8.88 -7.21
N ALA A 42 8.66 7.64 -7.35
CA ALA A 42 8.34 6.49 -6.51
C ALA A 42 8.64 6.70 -5.02
N SER A 43 9.81 7.23 -4.64
CA SER A 43 10.19 7.43 -3.23
C SER A 43 9.34 8.52 -2.56
N LEU A 44 9.04 9.61 -3.28
CA LEU A 44 8.16 10.67 -2.78
C LEU A 44 6.72 10.15 -2.61
N TRP A 45 6.27 9.31 -3.54
CA TRP A 45 4.96 8.68 -3.50
C TRP A 45 4.82 7.69 -2.34
N MET A 46 5.80 6.79 -2.16
CA MET A 46 5.82 5.87 -1.02
C MET A 46 5.84 6.61 0.32
N GLY A 47 6.56 7.73 0.41
CA GLY A 47 6.54 8.59 1.59
C GLY A 47 5.15 9.19 1.89
N ARG A 48 4.43 9.65 0.86
CA ARG A 48 3.06 10.18 1.00
C ARG A 48 2.04 9.09 1.34
N VAL A 49 2.13 7.93 0.69
CA VAL A 49 1.27 6.78 0.99
C VAL A 49 1.46 6.34 2.44
N LYS A 50 2.71 6.21 2.89
CA LYS A 50 3.05 5.87 4.28
C LYS A 50 2.40 6.84 5.28
N GLN A 51 2.48 8.14 5.04
CA GLN A 51 1.83 9.14 5.91
C GLN A 51 0.30 9.02 5.97
N LEU A 52 -0.35 8.50 4.92
CA LEU A 52 -1.81 8.33 4.89
C LEU A 52 -2.26 6.98 5.49
N THR A 53 -1.34 6.03 5.68
CA THR A 53 -1.61 4.66 6.14
C THR A 53 -1.03 4.32 7.51
N ASP A 54 -0.03 5.07 8.01
CA ASP A 54 0.68 4.78 9.26
C ASP A 54 -0.21 4.80 10.52
N GLU A 55 -1.41 5.40 10.45
CA GLU A 55 -2.28 5.64 11.60
C GLU A 55 -3.74 5.25 11.35
N GLU A 56 -4.02 4.05 10.83
CA GLU A 56 -5.39 3.53 10.89
C GLU A 56 -5.68 2.93 12.26
N GLU A 57 -6.19 3.76 13.17
CA GLU A 57 -6.79 3.32 14.43
C GLU A 57 -8.16 2.68 14.19
N CYS A 58 -8.46 1.60 14.89
CA CYS A 58 -9.75 0.93 14.81
C CYS A 58 -10.87 1.86 15.29
N CYS A 59 -11.80 2.18 14.39
CA CYS A 59 -12.91 3.10 14.67
C CYS A 59 -13.94 2.58 15.70
N ILE A 60 -13.81 1.31 16.14
CA ILE A 60 -14.69 0.71 17.16
C ILE A 60 -14.12 0.89 18.56
N CYS A 61 -12.82 0.63 18.76
CA CYS A 61 -12.21 0.68 20.09
C CYS A 61 -11.31 1.88 20.32
N MET A 62 -10.93 2.64 19.28
CA MET A 62 -10.05 3.81 19.38
C MET A 62 -8.77 3.48 20.16
N ASP A 63 -8.13 2.35 19.83
CA ASP A 63 -6.93 1.86 20.54
C ASP A 63 -6.13 0.89 19.65
N GLY A 64 -6.77 -0.18 19.18
CA GLY A 64 -6.12 -1.18 18.34
C GLY A 64 -5.88 -0.69 16.91
N ARG A 65 -4.80 -1.15 16.29
CA ARG A 65 -4.52 -0.94 14.85
C ARG A 65 -5.59 -1.61 13.98
N ALA A 66 -6.05 -0.93 12.93
CA ALA A 66 -7.03 -1.44 11.98
C ALA A 66 -6.35 -2.32 10.92
N ASP A 67 -6.03 -3.54 11.31
CA ASP A 67 -5.23 -4.50 10.52
C ASP A 67 -6.04 -5.53 9.73
N LEU A 68 -7.37 -5.54 9.86
CA LEU A 68 -8.26 -6.41 9.10
C LEU A 68 -9.19 -5.60 8.22
N ILE A 69 -9.14 -5.86 6.91
CA ILE A 69 -9.97 -5.22 5.89
C ILE A 69 -11.09 -6.16 5.46
N LEU A 70 -12.34 -5.73 5.66
CA LEU A 70 -13.51 -6.43 5.14
C LEU A 70 -13.62 -6.26 3.61
N PRO A 71 -14.37 -7.13 2.92
CA PRO A 71 -14.61 -7.04 1.47
C PRO A 71 -15.21 -5.72 0.98
N CYS A 72 -15.83 -4.96 1.88
CA CYS A 72 -16.34 -3.60 1.62
C CYS A 72 -15.29 -2.50 1.82
N ALA A 73 -14.01 -2.86 1.92
CA ALA A 73 -12.84 -2.00 2.14
C ALA A 73 -12.82 -1.21 3.47
N HIS A 74 -13.66 -1.57 4.45
CA HIS A 74 -13.58 -0.98 5.79
C HIS A 74 -12.63 -1.80 6.68
N SER A 75 -11.74 -1.11 7.39
CA SER A 75 -10.73 -1.69 8.27
C SER A 75 -11.12 -1.62 9.75
N PHE A 76 -10.77 -2.66 10.50
CA PHE A 76 -10.98 -2.76 11.95
C PHE A 76 -9.84 -3.56 12.57
N CYS A 77 -9.63 -3.47 13.89
CA CYS A 77 -8.74 -4.41 14.57
C CYS A 77 -9.38 -5.80 14.65
N GLN A 78 -8.56 -6.85 14.58
CA GLN A 78 -8.99 -8.24 14.68
C GLN A 78 -9.94 -8.50 15.87
N LYS A 79 -9.58 -7.99 17.07
CA LYS A 79 -10.37 -8.17 18.31
C LYS A 79 -11.79 -7.62 18.20
N CYS A 80 -11.97 -6.48 17.52
CA CYS A 80 -13.28 -5.86 17.38
C CYS A 80 -14.14 -6.59 16.36
N ILE A 81 -13.55 -6.99 15.23
CA ILE A 81 -14.30 -7.66 14.18
C ILE A 81 -14.68 -9.10 14.58
N ASP A 82 -13.83 -9.80 15.34
CA ASP A 82 -14.16 -11.14 15.89
C ASP A 82 -15.34 -11.09 16.85
N LYS A 83 -15.38 -10.10 17.74
CA LYS A 83 -16.51 -9.89 18.65
C LYS A 83 -17.80 -9.58 17.89
N TRP A 84 -17.70 -8.79 16.83
CA TRP A 84 -18.85 -8.42 16.01
C TRP A 84 -19.37 -9.62 15.19
N SER A 85 -18.46 -10.37 14.55
CA SER A 85 -18.78 -11.51 13.68
C SER A 85 -19.46 -12.66 14.42
N GLY A 86 -19.24 -12.79 15.73
CA GLY A 86 -19.96 -13.72 16.59
C GLY A 86 -21.47 -13.49 16.68
N ARG A 87 -21.97 -12.28 16.34
CA ARG A 87 -23.41 -11.93 16.38
C ARG A 87 -23.95 -11.42 15.04
N HIS A 88 -23.10 -10.80 14.22
CA HIS A 88 -23.51 -10.12 13.00
C HIS A 88 -22.58 -10.48 11.84
N ARG A 89 -23.16 -10.84 10.70
CA ARG A 89 -22.41 -11.09 9.45
C ARG A 89 -22.48 -9.91 8.48
N ASN A 90 -22.28 -8.70 8.99
CA ASN A 90 -22.28 -7.49 8.18
C ASN A 90 -21.21 -6.50 8.66
N CYS A 91 -20.81 -5.57 7.79
CA CYS A 91 -19.87 -4.52 8.14
C CYS A 91 -20.49 -3.55 9.18
N PRO A 92 -19.80 -3.24 10.30
CA PRO A 92 -20.26 -2.25 11.28
C PRO A 92 -20.54 -0.85 10.71
N VAL A 93 -19.85 -0.48 9.63
CA VAL A 93 -19.95 0.86 9.01
C VAL A 93 -21.01 0.90 7.91
N CYS A 94 -20.88 0.06 6.89
CA CYS A 94 -21.74 0.12 5.69
C CYS A 94 -22.85 -0.93 5.65
N ARG A 95 -22.91 -1.85 6.63
CA ARG A 95 -23.91 -2.93 6.74
C ARG A 95 -23.93 -3.93 5.58
N LEU A 96 -22.94 -3.89 4.68
CA LEU A 96 -22.78 -4.91 3.64
C LEU A 96 -22.57 -6.28 4.28
N GLN A 97 -23.25 -7.31 3.78
CA GLN A 97 -23.09 -8.67 4.29
C GLN A 97 -21.69 -9.22 3.99
N VAL A 98 -21.11 -9.87 4.99
CA VAL A 98 -19.81 -10.55 4.88
C VAL A 98 -20.08 -12.05 4.74
N THR A 99 -20.04 -12.54 3.51
CA THR A 99 -20.22 -13.96 3.17
C THR A 99 -18.86 -14.64 3.02
N ALA A 100 -18.82 -15.97 3.22
CA ALA A 100 -17.57 -16.75 3.09
C ALA A 100 -16.94 -16.69 1.69
N ALA A 101 -17.71 -16.32 0.66
CA ALA A 101 -17.21 -16.09 -0.70
C ALA A 101 -16.49 -14.73 -0.85
N ASN A 102 -16.53 -13.87 0.17
CA ASN A 102 -15.89 -12.57 0.15
C ASN A 102 -14.69 -12.62 1.10
N ASP A 103 -13.50 -12.87 0.56
CA ASP A 103 -12.27 -13.01 1.33
C ASP A 103 -11.95 -11.71 2.12
N SER A 104 -11.74 -11.83 3.43
CA SER A 104 -11.20 -10.75 4.26
C SER A 104 -9.67 -10.75 4.19
N TRP A 105 -9.07 -9.57 4.06
CA TRP A 105 -7.62 -9.42 3.94
C TRP A 105 -7.03 -8.95 5.26
N VAL A 106 -5.99 -9.63 5.73
CA VAL A 106 -5.16 -9.15 6.84
C VAL A 106 -4.03 -8.33 6.25
N VAL A 107 -3.91 -7.08 6.68
CA VAL A 107 -2.79 -6.22 6.30
C VAL A 107 -1.54 -6.78 6.98
N SER A 108 -0.59 -7.25 6.17
CA SER A 108 0.70 -7.68 6.70
C SER A 108 1.48 -6.48 7.22
N ASP A 109 2.22 -6.68 8.30
CA ASP A 109 3.18 -5.69 8.77
C ASP A 109 4.19 -5.37 7.66
N ALA A 110 4.62 -4.11 7.60
CA ALA A 110 5.73 -3.74 6.73
C ALA A 110 6.97 -4.55 7.17
N PRO A 111 7.74 -5.13 6.24
CA PRO A 111 8.95 -5.87 6.58
C PRO A 111 9.93 -4.92 7.29
N THR A 112 10.66 -5.44 8.28
CA THR A 112 11.66 -4.63 8.98
C THR A 112 12.88 -4.38 8.09
N GLU A 113 13.75 -3.45 8.50
CA GLU A 113 15.02 -3.22 7.78
C GLU A 113 15.87 -4.49 7.72
N GLU A 114 15.83 -5.32 8.77
CA GLU A 114 16.51 -6.61 8.83
C GLU A 114 15.91 -7.62 7.85
N ASP A 115 14.57 -7.68 7.73
CA ASP A 115 13.88 -8.56 6.77
C ASP A 115 14.28 -8.18 5.33
N ILE A 116 14.30 -6.88 5.03
CA ILE A 116 14.67 -6.35 3.72
C ILE A 116 16.15 -6.67 3.44
N ALA A 117 17.04 -6.42 4.39
CA ALA A 117 18.47 -6.69 4.24
C ALA A 117 18.74 -8.18 4.00
N THR A 118 18.10 -9.05 4.78
CA THR A 118 18.23 -10.51 4.65
C THR A 118 17.77 -10.97 3.26
N TYR A 119 16.64 -10.45 2.78
CA TYR A 119 16.14 -10.78 1.44
C TYR A 119 17.13 -10.38 0.34
N ILE A 120 17.72 -9.17 0.41
CA ILE A 120 18.70 -8.71 -0.57
C ILE A 120 19.96 -9.58 -0.54
N LEU A 121 20.46 -9.94 0.63
CA LEU A 121 21.65 -10.80 0.76
C LEU A 121 21.40 -12.19 0.15
N ASN A 122 20.25 -12.79 0.42
CA ASN A 122 19.88 -14.09 -0.16
C ASN A 122 19.82 -14.04 -1.70
N LEU A 123 19.32 -12.96 -2.29
CA LEU A 123 19.29 -12.80 -3.75
C LEU A 123 20.69 -12.72 -4.36
N VAL A 124 21.65 -12.12 -3.66
CA VAL A 124 23.04 -12.03 -4.11
C VAL A 124 23.72 -13.39 -4.05
N ASP A 125 23.43 -14.19 -3.02
CA ASP A 125 23.98 -15.53 -2.85
C ASP A 125 23.44 -16.52 -3.91
N GLU A 126 22.14 -16.45 -4.24
CA GLU A 126 21.51 -17.28 -5.28
C GLU A 126 22.01 -16.93 -6.69
N ALA A 127 22.25 -15.64 -6.98
CA ALA A 127 22.87 -15.22 -8.24
C ALA A 127 24.36 -15.64 -8.35
N GLY A 128 24.98 -16.00 -7.22
CA GLY A 128 26.38 -16.38 -7.11
C GLY A 128 26.67 -17.88 -7.24
N GLN A 129 25.65 -18.75 -7.37
CA GLN A 129 25.87 -20.19 -7.56
C GLN A 129 26.01 -20.51 -9.05
N PRO A 130 27.22 -20.79 -9.58
CA PRO A 130 27.33 -21.36 -10.90
C PRO A 130 26.65 -22.73 -10.90
N HIS A 131 25.67 -22.91 -11.78
CA HIS A 131 25.19 -24.25 -12.12
C HIS A 131 26.39 -25.06 -12.62
N ILE A 132 26.91 -25.95 -11.77
CA ILE A 132 27.91 -26.94 -12.17
C ILE A 132 27.11 -28.12 -12.77
N PRO A 133 27.24 -28.39 -14.08
CA PRO A 133 26.54 -29.48 -14.75
C PRO A 133 27.06 -30.87 -14.35
#